data_AF-A0A1C4JU57-F1
#
_entry.id   AF-A0A1C4JU57-F1
#
_cell.length_a   1.000
_cell.length_b   1.000
_cell.length_c   1.000
_cell.angle_alpha   90.00
_cell.angle_beta   90.00
_cell.angle_gamma   90.00
#
_symmetry.space_group_name_H-M   'P 1'
#
loop_
_entity.id
_entity.type
_entity.pdbx_description
1 polymer ?
#
loop_
_entity_poly.entity_id
_entity_poly.type
_entity_poly.pdbx_seq_one_letter_code
_entity_poly.pdbx_strand_id
1 'polypeptide(L)'
;MTDRHLRRTARSAGLLAVAAVAALSLTACQSGGKDAANGAETSRATGTGPEVSASAPASPGTGAARDPGNDRTAAQTAGRGAVPSGTPATAAVRTETLVDGSKAEIRRLGQLRYQAKIIDRGAVVAELDTADGDAGLDANGMYVVLTRGGDLRSWMGGEHRGPGTFTLAGGWKAKVTKVGELHYRAQIIGREGAVEATMEANQHDTGLDANAVYIVLSTGGVISSHA
;
A
#
# COMPACT_ATOMS: atom_id res chain seq x y z
N MET A 1 -14.10 36.17 44.80
CA MET A 1 -13.29 35.75 45.96
C MET A 1 -13.14 34.24 45.84
N THR A 2 -11.91 33.80 45.60
CA THR A 2 -11.49 32.44 45.23
C THR A 2 -11.30 31.57 46.46
N ASP A 3 -11.64 30.28 46.38
CA ASP A 3 -10.84 29.28 47.09
C ASP A 3 -10.64 28.03 46.22
N ARG A 4 -9.36 27.71 46.01
CA ARG A 4 -8.86 26.62 45.19
C ARG A 4 -8.40 25.50 46.12
N HIS A 5 -8.95 24.30 45.99
CA HIS A 5 -8.36 23.13 46.63
C HIS A 5 -7.14 22.64 45.82
N LEU A 6 -5.96 23.05 46.26
CA LEU A 6 -4.70 22.36 45.96
C LEU A 6 -4.64 21.05 46.77
N ARG A 7 -4.42 19.92 46.10
CA ARG A 7 -3.73 18.76 46.69
C ARG A 7 -2.58 18.35 45.79
N ARG A 8 -1.37 18.73 46.21
CA ARG A 8 -0.07 18.22 45.76
C ARG A 8 0.38 17.11 46.72
N THR A 9 0.96 16.04 46.18
CA THR A 9 2.07 15.16 46.65
C THR A 9 1.80 13.73 46.14
N ALA A 10 2.77 12.91 45.70
CA ALA A 10 4.21 12.90 45.92
C ALA A 10 4.98 12.38 44.69
N ARG A 11 6.27 12.73 44.67
CA ARG A 11 7.32 12.25 43.76
C ARG A 11 7.70 10.82 44.13
N SER A 12 8.06 10.00 43.14
CA SER A 12 9.03 8.90 43.33
C SER A 12 9.73 8.65 42.00
N ALA A 13 11.00 9.05 41.96
CA ALA A 13 11.94 8.71 40.90
C ALA A 13 12.50 7.31 41.17
N GLY A 14 12.51 6.46 40.15
CA GLY A 14 13.15 5.14 40.19
C GLY A 14 14.02 4.98 38.94
N LEU A 15 15.28 5.36 39.06
CA LEU A 15 16.35 5.03 38.11
C LEU A 15 16.76 3.58 38.34
N LEU A 16 16.65 2.73 37.32
CA LEU A 16 17.37 1.46 37.25
C LEU A 16 18.07 1.39 35.89
N ALA A 17 19.37 1.64 35.91
CA ALA A 17 20.28 1.32 34.82
C ALA A 17 20.82 -0.09 35.07
N VAL A 18 20.63 -1.00 34.12
CA VAL A 18 21.36 -2.27 34.07
C VAL A 18 21.97 -2.37 32.68
N ALA A 19 23.28 -2.18 32.62
CA ALA A 19 24.10 -2.50 31.48
C ALA A 19 24.53 -3.97 31.58
N ALA A 20 24.34 -4.75 30.51
CA ALA A 20 25.04 -6.01 30.32
C ALA A 20 25.45 -6.10 28.84
N VAL A 21 26.76 -5.98 28.64
CA VAL A 21 27.45 -6.20 27.37
C VAL A 21 27.69 -7.70 27.23
N ALA A 22 27.35 -8.26 26.07
CA ALA A 22 27.89 -9.55 25.62
C ALA A 22 28.20 -9.44 24.13
N ALA A 23 29.50 -9.38 23.84
CA ALA A 23 30.04 -9.53 22.50
C ALA A 23 29.97 -11.00 22.07
N LEU A 24 29.45 -11.27 20.88
CA LEU A 24 29.63 -12.54 20.18
C LEU A 24 30.45 -12.27 18.91
N SER A 25 31.74 -12.58 18.98
CA SER A 25 32.62 -12.79 17.84
C SER A 25 32.73 -14.30 17.63
N LEU A 26 32.49 -14.79 16.40
CA LEU A 26 32.82 -16.11 15.80
C LEU A 26 32.16 -16.10 14.41
N THR A 27 32.67 -16.53 13.26
CA THR A 27 33.96 -17.07 12.78
C THR A 27 33.94 -16.91 11.25
N ALA A 28 35.12 -16.74 10.66
CA ALA A 28 35.34 -16.59 9.23
C ALA A 28 35.14 -17.90 8.42
N CYS A 29 34.91 -17.71 7.11
CA CYS A 29 35.32 -18.53 5.96
C CYS A 29 34.82 -20.00 5.84
N GLN A 30 34.04 -20.27 4.78
CA GLN A 30 34.56 -21.11 3.68
C GLN A 30 33.73 -20.96 2.40
N SER A 31 34.33 -20.30 1.41
CA SER A 31 33.98 -20.40 0.00
C SER A 31 34.86 -21.48 -0.66
N GLY A 32 34.29 -22.27 -1.56
CA GLY A 32 35.03 -22.93 -2.63
C GLY A 32 35.16 -24.46 -2.59
N GLY A 33 34.24 -25.13 -3.29
CA GLY A 33 34.54 -26.12 -4.35
C GLY A 33 35.03 -27.53 -4.00
N LYS A 34 34.23 -28.55 -4.38
CA LYS A 34 34.56 -29.57 -5.41
C LYS A 34 33.51 -30.70 -5.44
N ASP A 35 32.94 -30.86 -6.63
CA ASP A 35 32.61 -32.07 -7.40
C ASP A 35 32.12 -33.37 -6.74
N ALA A 36 31.12 -33.92 -7.46
CA ALA A 36 30.86 -35.33 -7.78
C ALA A 36 29.65 -36.02 -7.11
N ALA A 37 28.58 -36.07 -7.91
CA ALA A 37 27.83 -37.24 -8.35
C ALA A 37 27.10 -38.13 -7.33
N ASN A 38 25.76 -38.19 -7.46
CA ASN A 38 25.13 -39.43 -7.89
C ASN A 38 23.75 -39.17 -8.52
N GLY A 39 23.43 -40.03 -9.48
CA GLY A 39 22.46 -39.77 -10.53
C GLY A 39 21.00 -39.98 -10.16
N ALA A 40 20.15 -39.38 -10.97
CA ALA A 40 18.90 -39.96 -11.42
C ALA A 40 18.61 -39.43 -12.82
N GLU A 41 18.94 -40.23 -13.83
CA GLU A 41 18.39 -40.09 -15.17
C GLU A 41 16.91 -40.49 -15.14
N THR A 42 16.05 -39.69 -15.79
CA THR A 42 15.15 -40.17 -16.85
C THR A 42 14.55 -38.96 -17.57
N SER A 43 15.09 -38.72 -18.76
CA SER A 43 14.41 -38.41 -20.03
C SER A 43 13.54 -37.16 -20.16
N ARG A 44 14.09 -36.14 -20.85
CA ARG A 44 13.49 -35.60 -22.09
C ARG A 44 14.53 -34.82 -22.91
N ALA A 45 15.07 -35.47 -23.93
CA ALA A 45 15.59 -34.84 -25.15
C ALA A 45 14.43 -34.90 -26.18
N THR A 46 14.30 -34.10 -27.25
CA THR A 46 15.18 -33.16 -27.95
C THR A 46 14.28 -32.38 -28.93
N GLY A 47 14.72 -31.21 -29.39
CA GLY A 47 14.06 -30.48 -30.49
C GLY A 47 14.38 -28.99 -30.48
N THR A 48 15.66 -28.60 -30.41
CA THR A 48 16.44 -28.07 -31.56
C THR A 48 16.06 -26.62 -31.93
N GLY A 49 16.95 -25.67 -31.60
CA GLY A 49 16.97 -24.29 -32.12
C GLY A 49 17.29 -24.23 -33.63
N PRO A 50 17.57 -23.05 -34.24
CA PRO A 50 18.58 -22.06 -33.82
C PRO A 50 18.01 -20.60 -33.78
N GLU A 51 18.50 -19.67 -32.96
CA GLU A 51 19.73 -18.84 -33.05
C GLU A 51 19.62 -17.57 -33.95
N VAL A 52 19.89 -16.42 -33.30
CA VAL A 52 20.39 -15.09 -33.76
C VAL A 52 19.88 -14.39 -35.03
N SER A 53 19.37 -13.15 -34.86
CA SER A 53 20.10 -11.90 -35.19
C SER A 53 19.18 -10.68 -35.38
N ALA A 54 19.75 -9.53 -35.07
CA ALA A 54 19.16 -8.19 -35.10
C ALA A 54 18.91 -7.63 -36.51
N SER A 55 18.00 -6.62 -36.59
CA SER A 55 18.17 -5.31 -37.26
C SER A 55 16.85 -4.80 -37.89
N ALA A 56 16.50 -3.54 -37.60
CA ALA A 56 15.63 -2.68 -38.41
C ALA A 56 16.41 -2.14 -39.65
N PRO A 57 15.91 -1.26 -40.56
CA PRO A 57 14.58 -0.64 -40.74
C PRO A 57 14.05 -0.54 -42.21
N ALA A 58 12.84 0.05 -42.35
CA ALA A 58 12.32 0.95 -43.42
C ALA A 58 11.99 0.50 -44.87
N SER A 59 10.68 0.66 -45.22
CA SER A 59 10.05 1.28 -46.44
C SER A 59 10.39 0.76 -47.86
N PRO A 60 9.70 1.18 -48.96
CA PRO A 60 8.41 1.88 -49.17
C PRO A 60 7.47 1.18 -50.19
N GLY A 61 6.20 1.57 -50.24
CA GLY A 61 5.25 1.19 -51.30
C GLY A 61 4.76 2.41 -52.07
N THR A 62 5.32 2.63 -53.26
CA THR A 62 4.98 3.69 -54.22
C THR A 62 3.92 3.19 -55.20
N GLY A 63 2.92 4.02 -55.50
CA GLY A 63 1.98 3.81 -56.61
C GLY A 63 1.39 5.14 -57.06
N ALA A 64 1.99 5.73 -58.11
CA ALA A 64 1.67 7.04 -58.67
C ALA A 64 0.90 6.93 -59.99
N ALA A 65 0.03 7.91 -60.28
CA ALA A 65 -0.28 8.41 -61.63
C ALA A 65 -0.92 9.81 -61.50
N ARG A 66 -0.21 10.90 -61.87
CA ARG A 66 -0.37 11.80 -63.06
C ARG A 66 -1.66 12.65 -63.02
N ASP A 67 -1.69 13.97 -63.24
CA ASP A 67 -0.86 14.92 -64.04
C ASP A 67 -1.09 16.39 -63.54
N PRO A 68 -0.31 17.41 -63.98
CA PRO A 68 -0.25 18.74 -63.36
C PRO A 68 -1.02 19.86 -64.08
N GLY A 69 -1.33 20.92 -63.32
CA GLY A 69 -1.34 22.31 -63.79
C GLY A 69 -2.69 22.94 -64.15
N ASN A 70 -3.20 23.84 -63.28
CA ASN A 70 -3.31 25.26 -63.63
C ASN A 70 -3.88 26.12 -62.47
N ASP A 71 -3.14 27.20 -62.21
CA ASP A 71 -3.46 28.55 -61.76
C ASP A 71 -4.80 28.93 -61.07
N ARG A 72 -4.59 29.55 -59.89
CA ARG A 72 -5.19 30.78 -59.32
C ARG A 72 -6.73 30.87 -59.15
N THR A 73 -7.19 31.08 -57.90
CA THR A 73 -7.57 32.39 -57.31
C THR A 73 -8.43 32.23 -56.03
N ALA A 74 -8.02 32.91 -54.94
CA ALA A 74 -8.79 33.37 -53.75
C ALA A 74 -9.51 32.32 -52.85
N ALA A 75 -9.70 32.46 -51.54
CA ALA A 75 -9.26 33.35 -50.45
C ALA A 75 -9.81 32.74 -49.13
N GLN A 76 -9.30 33.19 -47.96
CA GLN A 76 -9.90 33.07 -46.61
C GLN A 76 -9.89 31.64 -45.99
N THR A 77 -9.46 31.36 -44.75
CA THR A 77 -9.42 32.13 -43.50
C THR A 77 -8.33 31.56 -42.58
N ALA A 78 -7.66 32.43 -41.84
CA ALA A 78 -6.77 32.08 -40.74
C ALA A 78 -7.53 31.31 -39.64
N GLY A 79 -7.07 30.10 -39.34
CA GLY A 79 -7.53 29.32 -38.19
C GLY A 79 -6.37 28.46 -37.72
N ARG A 80 -5.39 29.09 -37.08
CA ARG A 80 -4.32 28.39 -36.37
C ARG A 80 -4.99 27.72 -35.17
N GLY A 81 -5.45 26.49 -35.38
CA GLY A 81 -5.99 25.63 -34.35
C GLY A 81 -4.90 25.35 -33.33
N ALA A 82 -4.87 26.17 -32.29
CA ALA A 82 -4.15 25.85 -31.07
C ALA A 82 -4.74 24.54 -30.55
N VAL A 83 -3.95 23.47 -30.61
CA VAL A 83 -4.20 22.28 -29.81
C VAL A 83 -4.23 22.77 -28.36
N PRO A 84 -5.34 22.61 -27.61
CA PRO A 84 -5.32 22.98 -26.22
C PRO A 84 -4.29 22.06 -25.55
N SER A 85 -3.15 22.63 -25.19
CA SER A 85 -2.26 22.06 -24.19
C SER A 85 -3.08 21.98 -22.92
N GLY A 86 -3.75 20.85 -22.71
CA GLY A 86 -4.50 20.58 -21.50
C GLY A 86 -3.52 20.60 -20.34
N THR A 87 -3.54 21.68 -19.57
CA THR A 87 -3.03 21.66 -18.21
C THR A 87 -3.68 20.45 -17.53
N PRO A 88 -2.92 19.54 -16.90
CA PRO A 88 -3.51 18.44 -16.15
C PRO A 88 -4.50 19.07 -15.17
N ALA A 89 -5.79 18.77 -15.32
CA ALA A 89 -6.78 19.18 -14.36
C ALA A 89 -6.32 18.63 -13.01
N THR A 90 -6.01 19.52 -12.06
CA THR A 90 -5.70 19.12 -10.69
C THR A 90 -6.87 18.29 -10.20
N ALA A 91 -6.64 17.00 -9.95
CA ALA A 91 -7.67 16.11 -9.48
C ALA A 91 -8.32 16.72 -8.24
N ALA A 92 -9.66 16.81 -8.23
CA ALA A 92 -10.40 17.37 -7.11
C ALA A 92 -10.00 16.66 -5.81
N VAL A 93 -9.79 17.45 -4.76
CA VAL A 93 -9.49 16.95 -3.41
C VAL A 93 -10.78 16.96 -2.61
N ARG A 94 -11.14 15.80 -2.04
CA ARG A 94 -12.23 15.67 -1.06
C ARG A 94 -11.64 15.73 0.34
N THR A 95 -12.26 16.48 1.24
CA THR A 95 -11.84 16.53 2.65
C THR A 95 -12.87 15.84 3.52
N GLU A 96 -12.43 14.93 4.39
CA GLU A 96 -13.26 14.26 5.39
C GLU A 96 -12.73 14.52 6.80
N THR A 97 -13.62 14.44 7.80
CA THR A 97 -13.23 14.57 9.20
C THR A 97 -13.11 13.19 9.82
N LEU A 98 -11.98 12.91 10.46
CA LEU A 98 -11.76 11.64 11.16
C LEU A 98 -12.40 11.65 12.54
N VAL A 99 -12.50 10.47 13.16
CA VAL A 99 -13.10 10.27 14.49
C VAL A 99 -12.42 11.09 15.60
N ASP A 100 -11.14 11.42 15.45
CA ASP A 100 -10.38 12.26 16.38
C ASP A 100 -10.51 13.77 16.10
N GLY A 101 -11.25 14.15 15.06
CA GLY A 101 -11.45 15.54 14.61
C GLY A 101 -10.43 16.05 13.60
N SER A 102 -9.35 15.30 13.33
CA SER A 102 -8.38 15.61 12.27
C SER A 102 -9.03 15.54 10.87
N LYS A 103 -8.31 16.01 9.84
CA LYS A 103 -8.82 16.03 8.46
C LYS A 103 -8.06 15.06 7.59
N ALA A 104 -8.78 14.32 6.74
CA ALA A 104 -8.17 13.57 5.65
C ALA A 104 -8.45 14.26 4.32
N GLU A 105 -7.41 14.66 3.61
CA GLU A 105 -7.49 15.12 2.23
C GLU A 105 -7.28 13.94 1.28
N ILE A 106 -8.33 13.56 0.56
CA ILE A 106 -8.38 12.41 -0.33
C ILE A 106 -8.28 12.92 -1.77
N ARG A 107 -7.27 12.43 -2.49
CA ARG A 107 -7.03 12.72 -3.90
C ARG A 107 -7.13 11.44 -4.72
N ARG A 108 -7.84 11.52 -5.84
CA ARG A 108 -7.86 10.46 -6.85
C ARG A 108 -6.60 10.54 -7.71
N LEU A 109 -5.82 9.47 -7.75
CA LEU A 109 -4.61 9.34 -8.58
C LEU A 109 -4.84 8.48 -9.82
N GLY A 110 -5.88 7.64 -9.82
CA GLY A 110 -6.27 6.78 -10.93
C GLY A 110 -7.66 6.20 -10.73
N GLN A 111 -8.05 5.24 -11.57
CA GLN A 111 -9.41 4.67 -11.49
C GLN A 111 -9.69 3.93 -10.17
N LEU A 112 -8.67 3.23 -9.66
CA LEU A 112 -8.71 2.44 -8.42
C LEU A 112 -7.51 2.77 -7.52
N ARG A 113 -6.99 4.01 -7.65
CA ARG A 113 -5.85 4.50 -6.88
C ARG A 113 -6.17 5.85 -6.26
N TYR A 114 -6.12 5.91 -4.95
CA TYR A 114 -6.37 7.08 -4.14
C TYR A 114 -5.22 7.28 -3.17
N GLN A 115 -4.97 8.54 -2.83
CA GLN A 115 -4.06 8.92 -1.77
C GLN A 115 -4.84 9.76 -0.75
N ALA A 116 -4.66 9.47 0.53
CA ALA A 116 -5.17 10.31 1.61
C ALA A 116 -4.00 10.88 2.42
N LYS A 117 -4.06 12.18 2.71
CA LYS A 117 -3.17 12.83 3.67
C LYS A 117 -3.96 13.17 4.92
N ILE A 118 -3.51 12.67 6.06
CA ILE A 118 -4.11 13.01 7.36
C ILE A 118 -3.41 14.24 7.91
N ILE A 119 -4.21 15.24 8.26
CA ILE A 119 -3.77 16.57 8.70
C ILE A 119 -4.32 16.80 10.11
N ASP A 120 -3.42 16.97 11.07
CA ASP A 120 -3.74 17.44 12.43
C ASP A 120 -3.11 18.82 12.64
N ARG A 121 -3.89 19.78 13.13
CA ARG A 121 -3.45 21.16 13.42
C ARG A 121 -2.61 21.80 12.30
N GLY A 122 -2.96 21.51 11.05
CA GLY A 122 -2.30 22.06 9.84
C GLY A 122 -1.03 21.32 9.39
N ALA A 123 -0.60 20.26 10.07
CA ALA A 123 0.54 19.43 9.67
C ALA A 123 0.07 18.08 9.13
N VAL A 124 0.71 17.60 8.05
CA VAL A 124 0.50 16.23 7.56
C VAL A 124 1.19 15.27 8.53
N VAL A 125 0.41 14.36 9.12
CA VAL A 125 0.89 13.39 10.13
C VAL A 125 0.96 11.96 9.60
N ALA A 126 0.21 11.65 8.53
CA ALA A 126 0.25 10.36 7.87
C ALA A 126 -0.21 10.48 6.41
N GLU A 127 0.18 9.49 5.60
CA GLU A 127 -0.26 9.33 4.23
C GLU A 127 -0.64 7.87 3.97
N LEU A 128 -1.75 7.66 3.26
CA LEU A 128 -2.21 6.35 2.80
C LEU A 128 -2.27 6.37 1.27
N ASP A 129 -1.83 5.30 0.60
CA ASP A 129 -1.91 5.12 -0.86
C ASP A 129 -2.44 3.72 -1.18
N THR A 130 -3.47 3.63 -2.02
CA THR A 130 -4.13 2.38 -2.39
C THR A 130 -3.48 1.70 -3.60
N ALA A 131 -2.14 1.72 -3.69
CA ALA A 131 -1.40 1.26 -4.86
C ALA A 131 -1.64 -0.24 -5.16
N ASP A 132 -1.53 -1.08 -4.14
CA ASP A 132 -1.59 -2.54 -4.26
C ASP A 132 -2.87 -3.16 -3.67
N GLY A 133 -3.72 -2.34 -3.07
CA GLY A 133 -4.87 -2.79 -2.28
C GLY A 133 -5.54 -1.63 -1.54
N ASP A 134 -6.46 -1.95 -0.64
CA ASP A 134 -6.90 -0.99 0.36
C ASP A 134 -5.73 -0.65 1.30
N ALA A 135 -5.67 0.59 1.75
CA ALA A 135 -4.64 1.05 2.68
C ALA A 135 -5.20 1.13 4.09
N GLY A 136 -4.38 0.81 5.09
CA GLY A 136 -4.73 0.85 6.50
C GLY A 136 -3.71 1.62 7.31
N LEU A 137 -4.14 2.16 8.45
CA LEU A 137 -3.29 2.86 9.40
C LEU A 137 -3.76 2.59 10.82
N ASP A 138 -2.85 2.18 11.70
CA ASP A 138 -2.98 2.26 13.16
C ASP A 138 -2.24 3.51 13.65
N ALA A 139 -3.00 4.57 13.93
CA ALA A 139 -2.52 5.84 14.44
C ALA A 139 -2.71 5.91 15.96
N ASN A 140 -2.07 5.00 16.69
CA ASN A 140 -2.14 4.89 18.15
C ASN A 140 -3.56 4.61 18.66
N GLY A 141 -4.22 3.59 18.10
CA GLY A 141 -5.57 3.17 18.50
C GLY A 141 -6.71 3.93 17.80
N MET A 142 -6.36 4.90 16.94
CA MET A 142 -7.22 5.33 15.85
C MET A 142 -6.90 4.50 14.61
N TYR A 143 -7.91 3.88 14.03
CA TYR A 143 -7.75 3.06 12.83
C TYR A 143 -8.35 3.77 11.65
N VAL A 144 -7.68 3.72 10.51
CA VAL A 144 -8.15 4.31 9.25
C VAL A 144 -8.03 3.29 8.14
N VAL A 145 -9.05 3.17 7.29
CA VAL A 145 -8.99 2.45 6.02
C VAL A 145 -9.34 3.40 4.90
N LEU A 146 -8.51 3.41 3.85
CA LEU A 146 -8.80 4.04 2.57
C LEU A 146 -8.98 2.93 1.53
N THR A 147 -10.18 2.82 0.97
CA THR A 147 -10.50 1.79 -0.02
C THR A 147 -10.03 2.19 -1.42
N ARG A 148 -9.84 1.21 -2.30
CA ARG A 148 -9.58 1.47 -3.73
C ARG A 148 -10.72 2.19 -4.45
N GLY A 149 -11.93 2.19 -3.88
CA GLY A 149 -13.07 3.01 -4.32
C GLY A 149 -12.96 4.49 -3.92
N GLY A 150 -12.02 4.79 -3.03
CA GLY A 150 -11.75 6.12 -2.50
C GLY A 150 -12.47 6.42 -1.18
N ASP A 151 -13.25 5.49 -0.64
CA ASP A 151 -13.95 5.66 0.63
C ASP A 151 -12.97 5.61 1.80
N LEU A 152 -13.18 6.49 2.77
CA LEU A 152 -12.37 6.57 3.96
C LEU A 152 -13.23 6.29 5.18
N ARG A 153 -12.71 5.45 6.07
CA ARG A 153 -13.35 5.14 7.35
C ARG A 153 -12.35 5.28 8.47
N SER A 154 -12.81 5.84 9.58
CA SER A 154 -12.02 5.92 10.81
C SER A 154 -12.83 5.52 12.02
N TRP A 155 -12.17 4.88 13.00
CA TRP A 155 -12.78 4.46 14.26
C TRP A 155 -11.74 4.35 15.37
N MET A 156 -12.22 4.17 16.60
CA MET A 156 -11.39 3.96 17.80
C MET A 156 -11.71 2.60 18.42
N GLY A 157 -10.71 1.94 19.00
CA GLY A 157 -10.88 0.70 19.76
C GLY A 157 -11.07 -0.56 18.89
N GLY A 158 -11.60 -1.63 19.48
CA GLY A 158 -11.80 -2.93 18.79
C GLY A 158 -10.54 -3.78 18.64
N GLU A 159 -9.54 -3.52 19.49
CA GLU A 159 -8.17 -4.02 19.32
C GLU A 159 -7.99 -5.44 19.85
N HIS A 160 -7.31 -6.26 19.08
CA HIS A 160 -6.70 -7.51 19.52
C HIS A 160 -5.20 -7.45 19.25
N ARG A 161 -4.39 -7.97 20.17
CA ARG A 161 -2.92 -7.84 20.11
C ARG A 161 -2.25 -9.21 20.08
N GLY A 162 -1.26 -9.33 19.19
CA GLY A 162 -0.38 -10.48 19.05
C GLY A 162 -1.00 -11.63 18.23
N PRO A 163 -0.25 -12.73 18.07
CA PRO A 163 -0.73 -13.91 17.37
C PRO A 163 -1.95 -14.53 18.07
N GLY A 164 -2.90 -15.03 17.31
CA GLY A 164 -4.13 -15.61 17.85
C GLY A 164 -5.22 -15.73 16.81
N THR A 165 -6.39 -16.19 17.24
CA THR A 165 -7.62 -16.13 16.43
C THR A 165 -8.63 -15.27 17.15
N PHE A 166 -9.13 -14.24 16.47
CA PHE A 166 -9.99 -13.23 17.05
C PHE A 166 -11.29 -13.12 16.27
N THR A 167 -12.38 -12.81 16.98
CA THR A 167 -13.65 -12.44 16.35
C THR A 167 -13.60 -10.98 15.99
N LEU A 168 -13.92 -10.67 14.73
CA LEU A 168 -13.99 -9.31 14.21
C LEU A 168 -15.45 -8.87 14.07
N ALA A 169 -15.64 -7.58 13.78
CA ALA A 169 -16.95 -7.01 13.47
C ALA A 169 -17.66 -7.79 12.36
N GLY A 170 -19.00 -7.77 12.34
CA GLY A 170 -19.80 -8.49 11.33
C GLY A 170 -19.78 -10.03 11.45
N GLY A 171 -19.15 -10.59 12.49
CA GLY A 171 -19.03 -12.02 12.73
C GLY A 171 -17.89 -12.70 11.97
N TRP A 172 -16.98 -11.91 11.40
CA TRP A 172 -15.75 -12.40 10.78
C TRP A 172 -14.79 -12.94 11.84
N LYS A 173 -13.81 -13.74 11.39
CA LYS A 173 -12.67 -14.13 12.23
C LYS A 173 -11.37 -13.73 11.54
N ALA A 174 -10.34 -13.51 12.34
CA ALA A 174 -8.98 -13.36 11.84
C ALA A 174 -8.03 -14.26 12.59
N LYS A 175 -7.25 -15.06 11.85
CA LYS A 175 -6.11 -15.78 12.39
C LYS A 175 -4.85 -14.97 12.13
N VAL A 176 -4.32 -14.34 13.17
CA VAL A 176 -3.11 -13.53 13.16
C VAL A 176 -1.91 -14.40 13.50
N THR A 177 -0.87 -14.32 12.68
CA THR A 177 0.42 -14.99 12.87
C THR A 177 1.54 -13.97 12.82
N LYS A 178 2.52 -14.06 13.72
CA LYS A 178 3.75 -13.28 13.63
C LYS A 178 4.70 -13.98 12.66
N VAL A 179 5.12 -13.27 11.63
CA VAL A 179 6.03 -13.76 10.58
C VAL A 179 7.45 -13.22 10.80
N GLY A 180 7.57 -12.03 11.38
CA GLY A 180 8.83 -11.37 11.73
C GLY A 180 8.64 -10.32 12.82
N GLU A 181 9.68 -9.55 13.14
CA GLU A 181 9.63 -8.55 14.23
C GLU A 181 8.54 -7.48 14.02
N LEU A 182 8.50 -6.91 12.81
CA LEU A 182 7.50 -5.95 12.33
C LEU A 182 6.70 -6.51 11.15
N HIS A 183 6.48 -7.83 11.15
CA HIS A 183 5.77 -8.52 10.09
C HIS A 183 4.72 -9.47 10.68
N TYR A 184 3.46 -9.17 10.41
CA TYR A 184 2.31 -9.99 10.78
C TYR A 184 1.46 -10.31 9.57
N ARG A 185 0.87 -11.50 9.59
CA ARG A 185 -0.10 -11.97 8.60
C ARG A 185 -1.42 -12.24 9.29
N ALA A 186 -2.53 -11.78 8.72
CA ALA A 186 -3.87 -12.16 9.14
C ALA A 186 -4.59 -12.89 8.02
N GLN A 187 -5.09 -14.10 8.30
CA GLN A 187 -6.06 -14.77 7.43
C GLN A 187 -7.47 -14.36 7.88
N ILE A 188 -8.22 -13.70 7.01
CA ILE A 188 -9.57 -13.26 7.26
C ILE A 188 -10.53 -14.37 6.84
N ILE A 189 -11.31 -14.84 7.80
CA ILE A 189 -12.11 -16.06 7.72
C ILE A 189 -13.58 -15.67 7.75
N GLY A 190 -14.30 -16.05 6.69
CA GLY A 190 -15.72 -15.82 6.53
C GLY A 190 -16.57 -16.70 7.46
N ARG A 191 -17.88 -16.50 7.42
CA ARG A 191 -18.85 -17.23 8.27
C ARG A 191 -18.86 -18.73 8.03
N GLU A 192 -18.52 -19.16 6.82
CA GLU A 192 -18.45 -20.56 6.42
C GLU A 192 -17.12 -21.23 6.82
N GLY A 193 -16.21 -20.48 7.45
CA GLY A 193 -14.92 -20.98 7.92
C GLY A 193 -13.82 -21.00 6.85
N ALA A 194 -14.12 -20.61 5.62
CA ALA A 194 -13.13 -20.43 4.55
C ALA A 194 -12.31 -19.15 4.76
N VAL A 195 -11.05 -19.18 4.31
CA VAL A 195 -10.20 -17.97 4.24
C VAL A 195 -10.60 -17.20 2.99
N GLU A 196 -11.12 -16.00 3.19
CA GLU A 196 -11.60 -15.11 2.12
C GLU A 196 -10.55 -14.09 1.69
N ALA A 197 -9.67 -13.70 2.61
CA ALA A 197 -8.58 -12.78 2.33
C ALA A 197 -7.35 -13.05 3.21
N THR A 198 -6.19 -12.58 2.77
CA THR A 198 -4.97 -12.55 3.57
C THR A 198 -4.43 -11.12 3.58
N MET A 199 -4.18 -10.60 4.77
CA MET A 199 -3.57 -9.29 5.00
C MET A 199 -2.13 -9.49 5.46
N GLU A 200 -1.23 -8.65 4.96
CA GLU A 200 0.20 -8.65 5.29
C GLU A 200 0.61 -7.27 5.78
N ALA A 201 0.86 -7.15 7.08
CA ALA A 201 1.47 -5.96 7.65
C ALA A 201 2.98 -6.18 7.72
N ASN A 202 3.72 -5.75 6.70
CA ASN A 202 5.17 -5.92 6.60
C ASN A 202 5.83 -4.56 6.48
N GLN A 203 6.43 -4.07 7.57
CA GLN A 203 6.99 -2.71 7.70
C GLN A 203 6.00 -1.55 7.55
N HIS A 204 4.80 -1.82 7.00
CA HIS A 204 3.68 -0.90 6.92
C HIS A 204 2.40 -1.60 7.38
N ASP A 205 1.49 -0.82 7.97
CA ASP A 205 0.15 -1.28 8.29
C ASP A 205 -0.63 -1.55 7.01
N THR A 206 -1.66 -2.37 7.10
CA THR A 206 -2.50 -2.73 5.95
C THR A 206 -3.97 -2.69 6.32
N GLY A 207 -4.80 -2.39 5.32
CA GLY A 207 -6.25 -2.25 5.45
C GLY A 207 -6.98 -3.23 4.56
N LEU A 208 -8.23 -3.51 4.91
CA LEU A 208 -9.13 -4.33 4.11
C LEU A 208 -10.57 -3.87 4.31
N ASP A 209 -11.33 -3.69 3.22
CA ASP A 209 -12.78 -3.71 3.24
C ASP A 209 -13.28 -5.14 2.92
N ALA A 210 -13.83 -5.81 3.93
CA ALA A 210 -14.42 -7.14 3.84
C ALA A 210 -15.95 -7.07 3.89
N ASN A 211 -16.58 -6.64 2.80
CA ASN A 211 -18.03 -6.46 2.67
C ASN A 211 -18.59 -5.49 3.73
N ALA A 212 -18.10 -4.24 3.72
CA ALA A 212 -18.42 -3.17 4.66
C ALA A 212 -17.89 -3.40 6.09
N VAL A 213 -17.06 -4.42 6.30
CA VAL A 213 -16.27 -4.57 7.52
C VAL A 213 -14.85 -4.11 7.23
N TYR A 214 -14.49 -2.96 7.81
CA TYR A 214 -13.17 -2.37 7.68
C TYR A 214 -12.24 -2.99 8.72
N ILE A 215 -11.07 -3.44 8.29
CA ILE A 215 -10.10 -4.13 9.12
C ILE A 215 -8.74 -3.46 8.93
N VAL A 216 -8.03 -3.20 10.01
CA VAL A 216 -6.61 -2.79 9.99
C VAL A 216 -5.79 -3.85 10.70
N LEU A 217 -4.67 -4.25 10.08
CA LEU A 217 -3.60 -5.01 10.71
C LEU A 217 -2.36 -4.13 10.77
N SER A 218 -1.84 -3.90 11.97
CA SER A 218 -0.63 -3.11 12.17
C SER A 218 0.64 -3.97 12.20
N THR A 219 1.75 -3.33 11.88
CA THR A 219 3.10 -3.93 11.98
C THR A 219 3.47 -4.34 13.41
N GLY A 220 2.80 -3.76 14.41
CA GLY A 220 2.92 -4.13 15.83
C GLY A 220 2.10 -5.37 16.22
N GLY A 221 1.38 -5.98 15.27
CA GLY A 221 0.53 -7.14 15.51
C GLY A 221 -0.77 -6.79 16.21
N VAL A 222 -1.26 -5.56 16.04
CA VAL A 222 -2.62 -5.19 16.44
C VAL A 222 -3.55 -5.39 15.26
N ILE A 223 -4.71 -6.00 15.50
CA ILE A 223 -5.79 -6.07 14.54
C ILE A 223 -7.04 -5.42 15.13
N SER A 224 -7.69 -4.56 14.35
CA SER A 224 -8.96 -3.93 14.73
C SER A 224 -9.93 -3.96 13.56
N SER A 225 -11.24 -3.93 13.86
CA SER A 225 -12.29 -3.96 12.85
C SER A 225 -13.53 -3.15 13.22
N HIS A 226 -14.24 -2.64 12.21
CA HIS A 226 -15.45 -1.84 12.35
C HIS A 226 -16.44 -2.12 11.21
N ALA A 227 -17.74 -2.06 11.48
CA ALA A 227 -18.82 -2.24 10.49
C ALA A 227 -19.64 -0.97 10.26
#